data_AF-A0A3D2BU23-F1
#
_entry.id   AF-A0A3D2BU23-F1
#
_cell.length_a   1.000
_cell.length_b   1.000
_cell.length_c   1.000
_cell.angle_alpha   90.00
_cell.angle_beta   90.00
_cell.angle_gamma   90.00
#
_symmetry.space_group_name_H-M   'P 1'
#
loop_
_entity.id
_entity.type
_entity.pdbx_description
1 polymer ?
#
loop_
_entity_poly.entity_id
_entity_poly.type
_entity_poly.pdbx_seq_one_letter_code
_entity_poly.pdbx_strand_id
1 'polypeptide(L)'
;MKKILSIAAVTAIATAITAPANAQSHKMKDGMHRQHGDQGKHVMKAVRVESAWARATPGKAKNGGAYLTVVNGGKSSDRLVAVKGDLAKRVEIHAHLMDNGVMRMRRVEGINLPAGAKIMMKPGGYHVMFIGLHRPLMKGGS
;
A
#
# COMPACT_ATOMS: atom_id res chain seq x y z
N MET A 1 -8.47 -16.74 13.01
CA MET A 1 -7.79 -15.52 13.51
C MET A 1 -7.54 -14.60 12.31
N LYS A 2 -8.20 -13.42 12.25
CA LYS A 2 -8.12 -12.48 11.12
C LYS A 2 -6.91 -11.57 11.35
N LYS A 3 -5.81 -11.77 10.61
CA LYS A 3 -4.60 -10.93 10.74
C LYS A 3 -4.89 -9.54 10.17
N ILE A 4 -4.75 -8.50 10.99
CA ILE A 4 -4.88 -7.09 10.58
C ILE A 4 -3.46 -6.56 10.41
N LEU A 5 -2.94 -6.51 9.18
CA LEU A 5 -1.69 -5.83 8.90
C LEU A 5 -1.97 -4.41 8.41
N SER A 6 -1.52 -3.44 9.18
CA SER A 6 -1.48 -2.03 8.78
C SER A 6 -0.30 -1.83 7.85
N ILE A 7 -0.54 -1.58 6.56
CA ILE A 7 0.51 -1.24 5.61
C ILE A 7 0.99 0.18 5.93
N ALA A 8 2.08 0.27 6.69
CA ALA A 8 2.90 1.47 6.77
C ALA A 8 3.54 1.70 5.39
N ALA A 9 3.47 2.96 4.94
CA ALA A 9 4.05 3.44 3.71
C ALA A 9 5.49 2.94 3.53
N VAL A 10 5.81 2.47 2.32
CA VAL A 10 7.19 2.17 1.95
C VAL A 10 7.86 3.50 1.59
N THR A 11 8.67 3.99 2.51
CA THR A 11 9.74 4.93 2.23
C THR A 11 10.95 4.15 1.72
N ALA A 12 11.50 4.51 0.55
CA ALA A 12 12.88 4.25 0.08
C ALA A 12 12.97 4.79 -1.36
N ILE A 13 13.51 5.97 -1.65
CA ILE A 13 14.93 6.38 -1.66
C ILE A 13 15.85 5.26 -2.18
N ALA A 14 16.46 5.56 -3.33
CA ALA A 14 17.42 4.76 -4.06
C ALA A 14 18.76 4.61 -3.31
N THR A 15 19.37 3.43 -3.45
CA THR A 15 20.81 3.25 -3.74
C THR A 15 21.03 1.79 -4.13
N ALA A 16 21.34 1.56 -5.41
CA ALA A 16 22.07 0.36 -5.85
C ALA A 16 23.51 0.45 -5.34
N ILE A 17 24.16 -0.68 -5.03
CA ILE A 17 25.58 -1.01 -5.25
C ILE A 17 25.83 -2.44 -4.70
N THR A 18 26.16 -3.34 -5.64
CA THR A 18 27.09 -4.50 -5.57
C THR A 18 26.87 -5.64 -4.57
N ALA A 19 26.66 -6.84 -5.13
CA ALA A 19 26.76 -8.14 -4.45
C ALA A 19 28.24 -8.59 -4.26
N PRO A 20 28.59 -9.32 -3.18
CA PRO A 20 29.93 -9.88 -3.01
C PRO A 20 30.04 -11.29 -3.61
N ALA A 21 31.18 -11.57 -4.23
CA ALA A 21 31.58 -12.90 -4.67
C ALA A 21 32.32 -13.65 -3.54
N ASN A 22 31.90 -14.90 -3.35
CA ASN A 22 32.59 -16.11 -2.84
C ASN A 22 33.92 -15.97 -2.04
N ALA A 23 33.94 -16.54 -0.83
CA ALA A 23 35.16 -17.12 -0.25
C ALA A 23 34.82 -18.25 0.74
N GLN A 24 35.49 -19.39 0.54
CA GLN A 24 35.38 -20.63 1.32
C GLN A 24 36.21 -20.60 2.62
N SER A 25 35.71 -21.36 3.60
CA SER A 25 36.44 -22.37 4.41
C SER A 25 36.70 -22.13 5.92
N HIS A 26 36.47 -23.24 6.63
CA HIS A 26 37.07 -23.77 7.87
C HIS A 26 36.46 -23.53 9.27
N LYS A 27 36.11 -24.70 9.85
CA LYS A 27 36.29 -25.23 11.22
C LYS A 27 35.24 -24.96 12.32
N MET A 28 34.49 -26.05 12.59
CA MET A 28 34.12 -26.69 13.86
C MET A 28 34.45 -25.98 15.19
N LYS A 29 33.46 -25.89 16.10
CA LYS A 29 33.49 -26.52 17.44
C LYS A 29 32.15 -26.38 18.19
N ASP A 30 31.93 -27.37 19.05
CA ASP A 30 30.71 -27.74 19.77
C ASP A 30 30.08 -26.67 20.65
N GLY A 31 28.74 -26.70 20.72
CA GLY A 31 27.96 -25.94 21.70
C GLY A 31 26.47 -26.21 21.54
N MET A 32 25.95 -27.19 22.29
CA MET A 32 24.51 -27.36 22.49
C MET A 32 23.91 -26.06 23.04
N HIS A 33 23.14 -25.35 22.21
CA HIS A 33 22.06 -24.48 22.67
C HIS A 33 20.87 -24.76 21.76
N ARG A 34 19.84 -25.43 22.31
CA ARG A 34 18.55 -25.57 21.65
C ARG A 34 17.92 -24.19 21.52
N GLN A 35 18.06 -23.57 20.36
CA GLN A 35 17.21 -22.44 19.98
C GLN A 35 16.04 -23.00 19.16
N HIS A 36 14.94 -23.30 19.85
CA HIS A 36 13.61 -23.14 19.26
C HIS A 36 13.41 -21.65 19.00
N GLY A 37 13.78 -21.23 17.80
CA GLY A 37 13.43 -19.92 17.25
C GLY A 37 12.88 -20.17 15.88
N ASP A 38 11.55 -20.27 15.80
CA ASP A 38 10.78 -20.09 14.58
C ASP A 38 11.22 -18.77 13.94
N GLN A 39 12.23 -18.83 13.08
CA GLN A 39 12.55 -17.78 12.13
C GLN A 39 11.46 -17.85 11.07
N GLY A 40 10.25 -17.47 11.49
CA GLY A 40 9.09 -17.30 10.65
C GLY A 40 9.54 -16.42 9.51
N LYS A 41 9.67 -17.04 8.33
CA LYS A 41 9.97 -16.35 7.08
C LYS A 41 8.97 -15.21 6.97
N HIS A 42 9.40 -13.99 7.24
CA HIS A 42 8.66 -12.81 6.80
C HIS A 42 8.71 -12.84 5.28
N VAL A 43 7.78 -13.57 4.67
CA VAL A 43 7.58 -13.57 3.23
C VAL A 43 7.10 -12.18 2.88
N MET A 44 8.06 -11.34 2.48
CA MET A 44 7.86 -9.95 2.15
C MET A 44 6.82 -9.82 1.02
N LYS A 45 5.73 -9.12 1.35
CA LYS A 45 4.81 -8.36 0.48
C LYS A 45 4.51 -8.98 -0.88
N ALA A 46 3.65 -9.98 -0.88
CA ALA A 46 2.95 -10.37 -2.09
C ALA A 46 1.90 -9.33 -2.56
N VAL A 47 1.64 -8.31 -1.75
CA VAL A 47 0.79 -7.17 -2.11
C VAL A 47 1.60 -6.08 -2.80
N ARG A 48 1.17 -5.65 -3.98
CA ARG A 48 1.84 -4.66 -4.84
C ARG A 48 0.86 -3.57 -5.23
N VAL A 49 1.38 -2.37 -5.51
CA VAL A 49 0.62 -1.26 -6.09
C VAL A 49 1.09 -1.01 -7.52
N GLU A 50 0.14 -0.90 -8.44
CA GLU A 50 0.37 -0.68 -9.87
C GLU A 50 -0.39 0.55 -10.34
N SER A 51 0.09 1.18 -11.42
CA SER A 51 -0.62 2.23 -12.15
C SER A 51 -1.15 3.36 -11.26
N ALA A 52 -0.36 3.78 -10.25
CA ALA A 52 -0.73 4.86 -9.35
C ALA A 52 -0.63 6.21 -10.07
N TRP A 53 -1.69 7.01 -9.98
CA TRP A 53 -1.72 8.38 -10.50
C TRP A 53 -2.71 9.22 -9.71
N ALA A 54 -2.47 10.54 -9.67
CA ALA A 54 -3.34 11.49 -9.01
C ALA A 54 -3.99 12.45 -10.02
N ARG A 55 -5.25 12.82 -9.78
CA ARG A 55 -5.92 13.84 -10.59
C ARG A 55 -5.36 15.20 -10.20
N ALA A 56 -4.80 15.90 -11.18
CA ALA A 56 -4.36 17.28 -10.99
C ALA A 56 -5.52 18.14 -10.46
N THR A 57 -5.22 18.97 -9.48
CA THR A 57 -6.22 19.81 -8.83
C THR A 57 -6.16 21.23 -9.38
N PRO A 58 -7.30 21.86 -9.70
CA PRO A 58 -7.32 23.24 -10.17
C PRO A 58 -6.98 24.22 -9.03
N GLY A 59 -6.05 25.15 -9.30
CA GLY A 59 -5.75 26.29 -8.43
C GLY A 59 -5.41 25.92 -6.98
N LYS A 60 -6.15 26.49 -6.02
CA LYS A 60 -6.00 26.28 -4.57
C LYS A 60 -6.95 25.20 -4.02
N ALA A 61 -7.30 24.19 -4.81
CA ALA A 61 -8.22 23.15 -4.34
C ALA A 61 -7.66 22.50 -3.05
N LYS A 62 -8.53 22.41 -2.04
CA LYS A 62 -8.16 21.84 -0.74
C LYS A 62 -8.19 20.32 -0.73
N ASN A 63 -8.78 19.70 -1.74
CA ASN A 63 -8.96 18.25 -1.81
C ASN A 63 -8.52 17.73 -3.18
N GLY A 64 -8.06 16.47 -3.20
CA GLY A 64 -7.59 15.81 -4.42
C GLY A 64 -7.93 14.32 -4.40
N GLY A 65 -7.85 13.68 -5.57
CA GLY A 65 -8.13 12.25 -5.72
C GLY A 65 -6.96 11.51 -6.37
N ALA A 66 -6.61 10.34 -5.86
CA ALA A 66 -5.70 9.41 -6.51
C ALA A 66 -6.32 8.05 -6.77
N TYR A 67 -5.78 7.41 -7.80
CA TYR A 67 -6.23 6.17 -8.38
C TYR A 67 -5.01 5.27 -8.53
N LEU A 68 -5.18 4.01 -8.21
CA LEU A 68 -4.11 3.01 -8.19
C LEU A 68 -4.73 1.64 -8.23
N THR A 69 -3.93 0.64 -8.53
CA THR A 69 -4.38 -0.74 -8.45
C THR A 69 -3.61 -1.47 -7.37
N VAL A 70 -4.32 -2.16 -6.47
CA VAL A 70 -3.70 -3.03 -5.46
C VAL A 70 -3.84 -4.47 -5.90
N VAL A 71 -2.73 -5.20 -5.98
CA VAL A 71 -2.69 -6.62 -6.37
C VAL A 71 -2.18 -7.43 -5.19
N ASN A 72 -2.93 -8.44 -4.76
CA ASN A 72 -2.44 -9.44 -3.81
C ASN A 72 -2.02 -10.70 -4.56
N GLY A 73 -0.74 -10.80 -4.90
CA GLY A 73 -0.13 -12.00 -5.47
C GLY A 73 0.19 -13.08 -4.43
N GLY A 74 -0.31 -12.92 -3.19
CA GLY A 74 -0.06 -13.83 -2.08
C GLY A 74 -1.03 -15.01 -2.05
N LYS A 75 -0.73 -15.96 -1.17
CA LYS A 75 -1.56 -17.15 -0.92
C LYS A 75 -2.57 -16.95 0.22
N SER A 76 -2.63 -15.75 0.81
CA SER A 76 -3.50 -15.43 1.94
C SER A 76 -4.29 -14.16 1.67
N SER A 77 -5.53 -14.14 2.12
CA SER A 77 -6.38 -12.94 2.07
C SER A 77 -5.83 -11.84 2.96
N ASP A 78 -5.94 -10.60 2.48
CA ASP A 78 -5.53 -9.38 3.15
C ASP A 78 -6.66 -8.34 3.11
N ARG A 79 -6.45 -7.17 3.71
CA ARG A 79 -7.41 -6.06 3.70
C ARG A 79 -6.67 -4.72 3.60
N LEU A 80 -7.01 -3.94 2.59
CA LEU A 80 -6.55 -2.56 2.48
C LEU A 80 -7.35 -1.69 3.45
N VAL A 81 -6.79 -1.35 4.61
CA VAL A 81 -7.49 -0.61 5.68
C VAL A 81 -7.17 0.90 5.70
N ALA A 82 -6.05 1.31 5.13
CA ALA A 82 -5.63 2.71 5.14
C ALA A 82 -4.66 3.02 4.01
N VAL A 83 -4.61 4.29 3.63
CA VAL A 83 -3.54 4.89 2.83
C VAL A 83 -3.00 6.06 3.63
N LYS A 84 -1.67 6.22 3.67
CA LYS A 84 -0.99 7.31 4.39
C LYS A 84 -0.11 8.09 3.43
N GLY A 85 0.03 9.38 3.67
CA GLY A 85 0.94 10.26 2.93
C GLY A 85 0.91 11.68 3.48
N ASP A 86 2.03 12.40 3.33
CA ASP A 86 2.24 13.73 3.94
C ASP A 86 1.71 14.90 3.09
N LEU A 87 1.13 14.57 1.93
CA LEU A 87 0.63 15.54 0.97
C LEU A 87 -0.61 16.30 1.49
N ALA A 88 -1.34 15.74 2.45
CA ALA A 88 -2.59 16.28 2.96
C ALA A 88 -2.76 16.05 4.45
N LYS A 89 -3.64 16.85 5.08
CA LYS A 89 -4.01 16.68 6.49
C LYS A 89 -4.62 15.31 6.78
N ARG A 90 -5.40 14.76 5.84
CA ARG A 90 -6.00 13.43 5.94
C ARG A 90 -6.00 12.73 4.59
N VAL A 91 -5.79 11.42 4.63
CA VAL A 91 -5.86 10.53 3.48
C VAL A 91 -6.86 9.43 3.79
N GLU A 92 -7.88 9.30 2.95
CA GLU A 92 -9.00 8.39 3.19
C GLU A 92 -9.28 7.55 1.94
N ILE A 93 -9.87 6.37 2.14
CA ILE A 93 -10.35 5.51 1.04
C ILE A 93 -11.85 5.76 0.91
N HIS A 94 -12.30 6.14 -0.28
CA HIS A 94 -13.69 6.43 -0.58
C HIS A 94 -14.20 5.48 -1.67
N ALA A 95 -15.49 5.17 -1.63
CA ALA A 95 -16.20 4.40 -2.64
C ALA A 95 -17.40 5.19 -3.13
N HIS A 96 -17.80 4.96 -4.38
CA HIS A 96 -19.11 5.38 -4.85
C HIS A 96 -20.12 4.29 -4.48
N LEU A 97 -21.13 4.68 -3.71
CA LEU A 97 -22.26 3.83 -3.36
C LEU A 97 -23.50 4.41 -4.01
N MET A 98 -24.31 3.56 -4.61
CA MET A 98 -25.62 3.95 -5.14
C MET A 98 -26.59 3.96 -3.96
N ASP A 99 -27.10 5.14 -3.64
CA ASP A 99 -27.98 5.39 -2.51
C ASP A 99 -29.24 6.07 -3.04
N ASN A 100 -30.34 5.33 -3.10
CA ASN A 100 -31.63 5.75 -3.67
C ASN A 100 -31.50 6.34 -5.09
N GLY A 101 -30.74 5.65 -5.97
CA GLY A 101 -30.53 6.11 -7.35
C GLY A 101 -29.49 7.23 -7.50
N VAL A 102 -28.97 7.77 -6.41
CA VAL A 102 -27.94 8.82 -6.41
C VAL A 102 -26.58 8.20 -6.09
N MET A 103 -25.60 8.43 -6.95
CA MET A 103 -24.21 8.05 -6.68
C MET A 103 -23.61 8.96 -5.62
N ARG A 104 -23.29 8.42 -4.44
CA ARG A 104 -22.66 9.15 -3.34
C ARG A 104 -21.26 8.64 -3.06
N MET A 105 -20.33 9.56 -2.82
CA MET A 105 -18.98 9.26 -2.37
C MET A 105 -19.00 9.10 -0.85
N ARG A 106 -18.54 7.96 -0.34
CA ARG A 106 -18.48 7.68 1.10
C ARG A 106 -17.15 7.05 1.47
N ARG A 107 -16.59 7.47 2.60
CA ARG A 107 -15.42 6.83 3.22
C ARG A 107 -15.73 5.37 3.55
N VAL A 108 -14.79 4.49 3.26
CA VAL A 108 -14.82 3.08 3.68
C VAL A 108 -13.69 2.81 4.67
N GLU A 109 -13.94 1.91 5.62
CA GLU A 109 -12.94 1.51 6.63
C GLU A 109 -11.88 0.55 6.08
N GLY A 110 -12.16 -0.07 4.94
CA GLY A 110 -11.20 -0.88 4.22
C GLY A 110 -11.85 -1.76 3.17
N ILE A 111 -11.00 -2.26 2.27
CA ILE A 111 -11.39 -3.09 1.14
C ILE A 111 -10.78 -4.48 1.32
N ASN A 112 -11.60 -5.52 1.26
CA ASN A 112 -11.11 -6.90 1.32
C ASN A 112 -10.30 -7.20 0.06
N LEU A 113 -9.12 -7.79 0.25
CA LEU A 113 -8.19 -8.13 -0.81
C LEU A 113 -7.82 -9.63 -0.70
N PRO A 114 -8.68 -10.54 -1.20
CA PRO A 114 -8.41 -11.97 -1.19
C PRO A 114 -7.08 -12.35 -1.86
N ALA A 115 -6.58 -13.55 -1.57
CA ALA A 115 -5.43 -14.11 -2.28
C ALA A 115 -5.68 -14.13 -3.79
N GLY A 116 -4.71 -13.66 -4.58
CA GLY A 116 -4.81 -13.55 -6.04
C GLY A 116 -5.69 -12.39 -6.54
N ALA A 117 -6.31 -11.60 -5.66
CA ALA A 117 -7.23 -10.55 -6.06
C ALA A 117 -6.53 -9.27 -6.53
N LYS A 118 -7.22 -8.52 -7.38
CA LYS A 118 -6.82 -7.19 -7.87
C LYS A 118 -7.96 -6.20 -7.61
N ILE A 119 -7.66 -5.11 -6.92
CA ILE A 119 -8.59 -4.01 -6.64
C ILE A 119 -8.14 -2.80 -7.46
N MET A 120 -8.93 -2.43 -8.46
CA MET A 120 -8.70 -1.23 -9.24
C MET A 120 -9.43 -0.04 -8.62
N MET A 121 -8.67 0.95 -8.15
CA MET A 121 -9.19 2.22 -7.68
C MET A 121 -9.22 3.18 -8.87
N LYS A 122 -10.42 3.60 -9.31
CA LYS A 122 -10.68 4.38 -10.52
C LYS A 122 -11.79 5.41 -10.31
N PRO A 123 -11.91 6.44 -11.17
CA PRO A 123 -13.04 7.37 -11.11
C PRO A 123 -14.39 6.64 -11.14
N GLY A 124 -15.32 7.04 -10.28
CA GLY A 124 -16.63 6.40 -10.15
C GLY A 124 -16.64 5.08 -9.37
N GLY A 125 -15.49 4.63 -8.84
CA GLY A 125 -15.36 3.46 -7.97
C GLY A 125 -14.58 3.77 -6.70
N TYR A 126 -13.74 2.84 -6.24
CA TYR A 126 -12.82 3.13 -5.14
C TYR A 126 -11.79 4.17 -5.55
N HIS A 127 -11.43 5.08 -4.65
CA HIS A 127 -10.38 6.07 -4.86
C HIS A 127 -9.80 6.54 -3.53
N VAL A 128 -8.57 7.07 -3.58
CA VAL A 128 -7.92 7.72 -2.45
C VAL A 128 -8.31 9.19 -2.47
N MET A 129 -8.89 9.66 -1.38
CA MET A 129 -9.27 11.06 -1.19
C MET A 129 -8.27 11.74 -0.27
N PHE A 130 -7.65 12.80 -0.77
CA PHE A 130 -6.81 13.70 0.01
C PHE A 130 -7.66 14.86 0.50
N ILE A 131 -7.71 15.08 1.81
CA ILE A 131 -8.46 16.16 2.44
C ILE A 131 -7.49 17.13 3.10
N GLY A 132 -7.59 18.41 2.72
CA GLY A 132 -6.69 19.45 3.21
C GLY A 132 -5.28 19.30 2.65
N LEU A 133 -5.14 19.29 1.34
CA LEU A 133 -3.86 19.32 0.63
C LEU A 133 -2.99 20.48 1.14
N HIS A 134 -1.73 20.17 1.46
CA HIS A 134 -0.73 21.17 1.82
C HIS A 134 -0.22 21.92 0.59
N ARG A 135 -0.21 21.24 -0.57
CA ARG A 135 0.18 21.77 -1.88
C ARG A 135 -0.74 21.22 -2.97
N PRO A 136 -1.02 21.96 -4.04
CA PRO A 136 -1.81 21.45 -5.16
C PRO A 136 -1.18 20.22 -5.80
N LEU A 137 -2.02 19.29 -6.27
CA LEU A 137 -1.60 18.20 -7.15
C LEU A 137 -1.36 18.76 -8.55
N MET A 138 -0.09 18.79 -8.96
CA MET A 138 0.32 19.26 -10.29
C MET A 138 0.41 18.10 -11.28
N LYS A 139 0.06 18.33 -12.55
CA LYS A 139 0.24 17.34 -13.61
C LYS A 139 1.71 16.96 -13.71
N GLY A 140 2.00 15.65 -13.68
CA GLY A 140 3.38 15.13 -13.74
C GLY A 140 4.16 15.23 -12.44
N GLY A 141 3.56 15.75 -11.36
CA GLY A 141 4.14 15.68 -10.02
C GLY A 141 3.98 14.27 -9.45
N SER A 142 5.06 13.74 -8.87
CA SER A 142 5.10 12.46 -8.14
C SER A 142 5.06 12.68 -6.64
#